data_AF-A0A512RNW0-F1
#
_entry.id   AF-A0A512RNW0-F1
#
_cell.length_a   1.000
_cell.length_b   1.000
_cell.length_c   1.000
_cell.angle_alpha   90.00
_cell.angle_beta   90.00
_cell.angle_gamma   90.00
#
_symmetry.space_group_name_H-M   'P 1'
#
loop_
_entity.id
_entity.type
_entity.pdbx_description
1 polymer ?
#
loop_
_entity_poly.entity_id
_entity_poly.type
_entity_poly.pdbx_seq_one_letter_code
_entity_poly.pdbx_strand_id
1 'polypeptide(L)'
;MNFLTYKPFHMNIRLILLFAAIFVACEKDKKFQDEAMGPVNVSFASTAGKINVPDENNYILTTDKLSIPLNIVMSASAPKYFSLNISVDNDTIQQLIDEQALPNTVLLDESYYELPKGADIRFGLDSLPVMLEVNMQAVEKHFGKDLALAVRLDNVTKQNILSPTGKMAIVVIKTSELISEDDLHYLSFTEAGNILTLPSSDDHTLGEVEVVLPISLSLGGVAGGAFTLSVSEAADTAQQLIDDGTITDGVLLRKDDDFTLPENASFDAFTNTAKFNLRVKTASLKNNVTRKPVVALTISDPTKHLIDEAKKTLVMVLDPNKLIEVDITNTNIRYTTQHENGNTNENSPKLIDNNSNTKFLLGSFSSSWMKLEFAEPTSSGAYTMTSANDAIDRDPKAWRIEGSNNDVDWVILDQQTEQFFGSRFQTMKYYFPDKTPYKYYRLYITALRKGTTFQMAEWRLLKTP
;
A
#
# COMPACT_ATOMS: atom_id res chain seq x y z
N MET A 1 0.02 7.92 -90.03
CA MET A 1 0.36 9.03 -89.13
C MET A 1 1.78 8.78 -88.64
N ASN A 2 2.77 9.33 -89.33
CA ASN A 2 4.17 8.98 -89.09
C ASN A 2 5.10 10.05 -89.68
N PHE A 3 6.23 10.29 -89.00
CA PHE A 3 7.51 10.80 -89.54
C PHE A 3 7.58 12.31 -89.92
N LEU A 4 8.66 13.09 -89.78
CA LEU A 4 10.14 12.92 -89.70
C LEU A 4 10.74 14.23 -89.09
N THR A 5 11.63 14.17 -88.09
CA THR A 5 13.11 14.39 -88.13
C THR A 5 13.70 15.69 -88.70
N TYR A 6 14.63 16.22 -87.91
CA TYR A 6 15.72 17.18 -88.15
C TYR A 6 16.85 16.68 -89.07
N LYS A 7 17.60 17.62 -89.69
CA LYS A 7 19.10 17.72 -89.82
C LYS A 7 19.51 18.78 -90.88
N PRO A 8 20.81 19.12 -91.14
CA PRO A 8 22.09 18.89 -90.42
C PRO A 8 23.08 20.10 -90.45
N PHE A 9 24.28 19.99 -89.85
CA PHE A 9 25.57 20.38 -90.50
C PHE A 9 26.81 19.80 -89.76
N HIS A 10 27.93 19.65 -90.47
CA HIS A 10 29.25 19.10 -90.07
C HIS A 10 30.37 20.12 -90.36
N MET A 11 31.47 20.16 -89.59
CA MET A 11 32.86 20.28 -90.12
C MET A 11 33.95 20.05 -89.04
N ASN A 12 35.09 19.49 -89.48
CA ASN A 12 36.29 18.99 -88.77
C ASN A 12 37.42 20.03 -88.55
N ILE A 13 38.39 19.78 -87.63
CA ILE A 13 39.83 19.46 -87.90
C ILE A 13 40.74 19.60 -86.63
N ARG A 14 41.27 18.44 -86.18
CA ARG A 14 42.60 18.07 -85.61
C ARG A 14 43.37 18.96 -84.60
N LEU A 15 43.56 18.44 -83.38
CA LEU A 15 44.81 18.57 -82.60
C LEU A 15 45.09 17.22 -81.87
N ILE A 16 46.19 16.59 -82.26
CA ILE A 16 46.77 15.34 -81.76
C ILE A 16 47.89 15.70 -80.74
N LEU A 17 48.21 14.81 -79.79
CA LEU A 17 49.44 14.77 -78.93
C LEU A 17 49.44 15.27 -77.46
N LEU A 18 48.35 15.24 -76.69
CA LEU A 18 48.44 15.50 -75.23
C LEU A 18 47.49 14.69 -74.32
N PHE A 19 47.23 13.41 -74.64
CA PHE A 19 46.33 12.57 -73.82
C PHE A 19 46.82 11.12 -73.65
N ALA A 20 48.14 10.89 -73.63
CA ALA A 20 48.74 9.56 -73.42
C ALA A 20 49.43 9.39 -72.05
N ALA A 21 49.27 10.33 -71.10
CA ALA A 21 50.02 10.32 -69.83
C ALA A 21 49.15 10.45 -68.55
N ILE A 22 47.84 10.19 -68.61
CA ILE A 22 46.94 10.29 -67.43
C ILE A 22 46.28 8.94 -67.06
N PHE A 23 46.51 7.86 -67.83
CA PHE A 23 45.97 6.53 -67.49
C PHE A 23 46.90 5.64 -66.64
N VAL A 24 48.03 6.14 -66.13
CA VAL A 24 49.01 5.35 -65.34
C VAL A 24 49.18 5.89 -63.91
N ALA A 25 48.15 6.49 -63.31
CA ALA A 25 48.21 6.97 -61.93
C ALA A 25 46.93 6.66 -61.14
N CYS A 26 46.56 5.38 -61.13
CA CYS A 26 45.78 4.76 -60.06
C CYS A 26 45.93 3.23 -60.15
N GLU A 27 47.17 2.74 -60.09
CA GLU A 27 47.35 1.37 -59.58
C GLU A 27 47.04 1.42 -58.09
N LYS A 28 45.91 0.81 -57.70
CA LYS A 28 45.67 0.45 -56.30
C LYS A 28 46.88 -0.35 -55.81
N ASP A 29 47.55 0.18 -54.81
CA ASP A 29 48.68 -0.45 -54.14
C ASP A 29 48.24 -1.82 -53.62
N LYS A 30 48.72 -2.92 -54.23
CA LYS A 30 48.32 -4.31 -53.93
C LYS A 30 48.86 -4.83 -52.59
N LYS A 31 49.31 -3.93 -51.70
CA LYS A 31 49.91 -4.27 -50.40
C LYS A 31 48.94 -4.34 -49.23
N PHE A 32 47.67 -3.96 -49.44
CA PHE A 32 46.58 -4.35 -48.57
C PHE A 32 45.56 -5.07 -49.44
N GLN A 33 45.67 -6.41 -49.49
CA GLN A 33 44.44 -7.15 -49.67
C GLN A 33 43.63 -6.85 -48.40
N ASP A 34 42.53 -6.13 -48.53
CA ASP A 34 41.44 -6.26 -47.56
C ASP A 34 41.20 -7.77 -47.49
N GLU A 35 41.72 -8.43 -46.46
CA GLU A 35 41.31 -9.78 -46.16
C GLU A 35 39.80 -9.68 -46.00
N ALA A 36 39.07 -10.16 -47.00
CA ALA A 36 37.62 -10.23 -46.94
C ALA A 36 37.32 -11.22 -45.81
N MET A 37 37.25 -10.70 -44.58
CA MET A 37 37.02 -11.52 -43.42
C MET A 37 35.67 -12.19 -43.63
N GLY A 38 35.72 -13.53 -43.66
CA GLY A 38 34.56 -14.36 -43.93
C GLY A 38 33.47 -14.18 -42.87
N PRO A 39 32.25 -14.65 -43.13
CA PRO A 39 31.19 -14.66 -42.13
C PRO A 39 31.63 -15.45 -40.90
N VAL A 40 31.22 -15.00 -39.72
CA VAL A 40 31.48 -15.71 -38.46
C VAL A 40 30.27 -16.56 -38.06
N ASN A 41 30.56 -17.69 -37.43
CA ASN A 41 29.54 -18.46 -36.75
C ASN A 41 29.26 -17.83 -35.39
N VAL A 42 28.00 -17.59 -35.08
CA VAL A 42 27.53 -16.98 -33.83
C VAL A 42 26.75 -18.02 -33.03
N SER A 43 27.02 -18.10 -31.74
CA SER A 43 26.36 -19.02 -30.80
C SER A 43 26.36 -18.48 -29.38
N PHE A 44 25.52 -19.03 -28.51
CA PHE A 44 25.73 -18.92 -27.07
C PHE A 44 26.90 -19.80 -26.64
N ALA A 45 27.71 -19.31 -25.69
CA ALA A 45 28.62 -20.15 -24.92
C ALA A 45 27.78 -20.98 -23.95
N SER A 46 27.68 -22.28 -24.22
CA SER A 46 26.90 -23.23 -23.43
C SER A 46 27.54 -24.61 -23.46
N THR A 47 27.25 -25.43 -22.45
CA THR A 47 27.72 -26.81 -22.37
C THR A 47 26.56 -27.73 -22.78
N ALA A 48 26.69 -28.40 -23.93
CA ALA A 48 25.63 -29.23 -24.51
C ALA A 48 24.29 -28.46 -24.68
N GLY A 49 24.35 -27.17 -25.04
CA GLY A 49 23.17 -26.33 -25.22
C GLY A 49 22.52 -25.85 -23.91
N LYS A 50 23.12 -26.11 -22.75
CA LYS A 50 22.63 -25.68 -21.44
C LYS A 50 23.57 -24.68 -20.77
N ILE A 51 22.98 -23.76 -20.01
CA ILE A 51 23.65 -22.84 -19.10
C ILE A 51 23.05 -23.11 -17.72
N ASN A 52 23.79 -23.81 -16.86
CA ASN A 52 23.33 -24.10 -15.50
C ASN A 52 23.74 -22.97 -14.57
N VAL A 53 22.88 -22.62 -13.63
CA VAL A 53 23.10 -21.59 -12.62
C VAL A 53 22.69 -22.16 -11.25
N PRO A 54 23.56 -22.16 -10.23
CA PRO A 54 24.90 -21.58 -10.22
C PRO A 54 25.93 -22.41 -11.02
N ASP A 55 26.90 -21.70 -11.59
CA ASP A 55 28.17 -22.23 -12.13
C ASP A 55 29.26 -21.25 -11.65
N GLU A 56 30.44 -21.75 -11.24
CA GLU A 56 31.30 -21.18 -10.19
C GLU A 56 31.69 -19.70 -10.34
N ASN A 57 31.47 -19.04 -11.49
CA ASN A 57 31.70 -17.59 -11.66
C ASN A 57 30.82 -16.89 -12.72
N ASN A 58 29.66 -17.45 -13.12
CA ASN A 58 28.88 -16.93 -14.26
C ASN A 58 27.52 -16.30 -13.88
N TYR A 59 27.39 -15.77 -12.67
CA TYR A 59 26.21 -15.01 -12.24
C TYR A 59 26.55 -13.99 -11.14
N ILE A 60 25.69 -12.99 -10.96
CA ILE A 60 25.73 -12.05 -9.85
C ILE A 60 24.43 -12.18 -9.08
N LEU A 61 24.52 -12.47 -7.78
CA LEU A 61 23.37 -12.56 -6.88
C LEU A 61 23.35 -11.34 -5.96
N THR A 62 22.20 -10.69 -5.89
CA THR A 62 21.89 -9.60 -4.97
C THR A 62 20.59 -9.93 -4.24
N THR A 63 20.20 -9.13 -3.24
CA THR A 63 18.90 -9.32 -2.56
C THR A 63 17.69 -9.21 -3.49
N ASP A 64 17.81 -8.46 -4.59
CA ASP A 64 16.67 -8.16 -5.48
C ASP A 64 16.71 -8.94 -6.80
N LYS A 65 17.90 -9.29 -7.29
CA LYS A 65 18.11 -9.84 -8.64
C LYS A 65 19.19 -10.91 -8.69
N LEU A 66 19.00 -11.85 -9.62
CA LEU A 66 19.97 -12.78 -10.14
C LEU A 66 20.32 -12.36 -11.59
N SER A 67 21.54 -11.89 -11.82
CA SER A 67 22.01 -11.44 -13.13
C SER A 67 22.88 -12.53 -13.77
N ILE A 68 22.44 -13.06 -14.91
CA ILE A 68 23.09 -14.17 -15.63
C ILE A 68 23.64 -13.66 -16.97
N PRO A 69 24.96 -13.51 -17.14
CA PRO A 69 25.56 -13.23 -18.44
C PRO A 69 25.39 -14.40 -19.42
N LEU A 70 24.55 -14.19 -20.44
CA LEU A 70 24.42 -15.05 -21.61
C LEU A 70 25.46 -14.64 -22.65
N ASN A 71 26.62 -15.28 -22.62
CA ASN A 71 27.73 -14.95 -23.49
C ASN A 71 27.46 -15.38 -24.93
N ILE A 72 27.34 -14.42 -25.84
CA ILE A 72 27.32 -14.66 -27.28
C ILE A 72 28.77 -14.71 -27.76
N VAL A 73 29.18 -15.79 -28.38
CA VAL A 73 30.54 -16.03 -28.88
C VAL A 73 30.56 -16.16 -30.39
N MET A 74 31.70 -15.79 -30.97
CA MET A 74 31.95 -15.89 -32.41
C MET A 74 33.11 -16.83 -32.69
N SER A 75 33.09 -17.50 -33.85
CA SER A 75 34.19 -18.39 -34.28
C SER A 75 35.52 -17.66 -34.55
N ALA A 76 35.47 -16.35 -34.72
CA ALA A 76 36.59 -15.42 -34.84
C ALA A 76 36.11 -14.00 -34.50
N SER A 77 37.02 -13.05 -34.33
CA SER A 77 36.68 -11.65 -34.07
C SER A 77 35.73 -11.09 -35.12
N ALA A 78 34.73 -10.32 -34.67
CA ALA A 78 33.68 -9.77 -35.52
C ALA A 78 34.27 -8.99 -36.72
N PRO A 79 34.03 -9.44 -37.97
CA PRO A 79 34.68 -8.88 -39.15
C PRO A 79 34.17 -7.49 -39.53
N LYS A 80 33.00 -7.12 -39.01
CA LYS A 80 32.30 -5.85 -39.21
C LYS A 80 31.23 -5.72 -38.14
N TYR A 81 30.65 -4.54 -38.00
CA TYR A 81 29.46 -4.34 -37.18
C TYR A 81 28.27 -5.14 -37.74
N PHE A 82 27.56 -5.85 -36.87
CA PHE A 82 26.31 -6.54 -37.19
C PHE A 82 25.41 -6.64 -35.96
N SER A 83 24.12 -6.83 -36.20
CA SER A 83 23.13 -7.07 -35.17
C SER A 83 22.50 -8.47 -35.27
N LEU A 84 21.89 -8.90 -34.18
CA LEU A 84 21.05 -10.09 -34.08
C LEU A 84 19.86 -9.84 -33.16
N ASN A 85 18.83 -10.67 -33.28
CA ASN A 85 17.68 -10.68 -32.39
C ASN A 85 17.85 -11.77 -31.33
N ILE A 86 17.25 -11.54 -30.17
CA ILE A 86 17.20 -12.48 -29.06
C ILE A 86 15.73 -12.68 -28.71
N SER A 87 15.31 -13.94 -28.64
CA SER A 87 13.94 -14.35 -28.36
C SER A 87 13.92 -15.49 -27.33
N VAL A 88 12.74 -15.79 -26.80
CA VAL A 88 12.51 -16.93 -25.90
C VAL A 88 11.63 -17.98 -26.59
N ASP A 89 11.78 -19.24 -26.19
CA ASP A 89 11.05 -20.39 -26.73
C ASP A 89 10.43 -21.21 -25.59
N ASN A 90 9.27 -20.77 -25.11
CA ASN A 90 8.61 -21.40 -23.97
C ASN A 90 8.12 -22.82 -24.30
N ASP A 91 7.72 -23.06 -25.56
CA ASP A 91 7.24 -24.36 -26.04
C ASP A 91 8.33 -25.43 -25.90
N THR A 92 9.58 -25.08 -26.20
CA THR A 92 10.72 -25.99 -26.03
C THR A 92 10.89 -26.42 -24.58
N ILE A 93 10.79 -25.50 -23.61
CA ILE A 93 10.92 -25.84 -22.19
C ILE A 93 9.74 -26.70 -21.73
N GLN A 94 8.52 -26.35 -22.14
CA GLN A 94 7.33 -27.12 -21.77
C GLN A 94 7.41 -28.55 -22.32
N GLN A 95 7.82 -28.72 -23.58
CA GLN A 95 8.03 -30.03 -24.17
C GLN A 95 9.07 -30.84 -23.39
N LEU A 96 10.21 -30.23 -23.01
CA LEU A 96 11.26 -30.92 -22.24
C LEU A 96 10.81 -31.31 -20.83
N ILE A 97 9.91 -30.53 -20.21
CA ILE A 97 9.29 -30.87 -18.93
C ILE A 97 8.35 -32.07 -19.11
N ASP A 98 7.49 -32.03 -20.13
CA ASP A 98 6.52 -33.09 -20.44
C ASP A 98 7.22 -34.42 -20.79
N GLU A 99 8.34 -34.34 -21.49
CA GLU A 99 9.22 -35.48 -21.84
C GLU A 99 10.12 -35.93 -20.69
N GLN A 100 10.05 -35.30 -19.51
CA GLN A 100 10.87 -35.58 -18.33
C GLN A 100 12.39 -35.39 -18.55
N ALA A 101 12.78 -34.65 -19.58
CA ALA A 101 14.18 -34.30 -19.86
C ALA A 101 14.70 -33.16 -18.97
N LEU A 102 13.79 -32.40 -18.36
CA LEU A 102 14.04 -31.41 -17.30
C LEU A 102 13.21 -31.78 -16.06
N PRO A 103 13.66 -32.74 -15.23
CA PRO A 103 12.92 -33.14 -14.04
C PRO A 103 12.90 -32.02 -13.00
N ASN A 104 11.87 -31.99 -12.15
CA ASN A 104 11.72 -31.02 -11.07
C ASN A 104 11.85 -29.55 -11.52
N THR A 105 11.48 -29.25 -12.77
CA THR A 105 11.69 -27.94 -13.39
C THR A 105 10.35 -27.24 -13.64
N VAL A 106 10.34 -25.91 -13.51
CA VAL A 106 9.23 -25.03 -13.86
C VAL A 106 9.72 -24.03 -14.90
N LEU A 107 8.86 -23.69 -15.87
CA LEU A 107 9.13 -22.60 -16.82
C LEU A 107 9.31 -21.28 -16.05
N LEU A 108 10.38 -20.55 -16.34
CA LEU A 108 10.58 -19.20 -15.82
C LEU A 108 9.60 -18.23 -16.50
N ASP A 109 8.63 -17.74 -15.75
CA ASP A 109 7.59 -16.84 -16.25
C ASP A 109 8.15 -15.47 -16.68
N GLU A 110 7.58 -14.90 -17.74
CA GLU A 110 8.03 -13.63 -18.32
C GLU A 110 7.89 -12.42 -17.37
N SER A 111 7.00 -12.49 -16.38
CA SER A 111 6.87 -11.47 -15.34
C SER A 111 8.08 -11.39 -14.41
N TYR A 112 8.93 -12.42 -14.40
CA TYR A 112 10.06 -12.53 -13.48
C TYR A 112 11.43 -12.24 -14.09
N TYR A 113 11.52 -11.89 -15.38
CA TYR A 113 12.82 -11.57 -15.97
C TYR A 113 12.78 -10.43 -16.98
N GLU A 114 13.94 -9.78 -17.13
CA GLU A 114 14.23 -8.86 -18.22
C GLU A 114 15.33 -9.47 -19.10
N LEU A 115 15.08 -9.52 -20.40
CA LEU A 115 16.02 -10.01 -21.40
C LEU A 115 16.06 -9.03 -22.59
N PRO A 116 17.26 -8.53 -22.99
CA PRO A 116 17.40 -7.72 -24.19
C PRO A 116 16.89 -8.46 -25.43
N LYS A 117 16.08 -7.79 -26.26
CA LYS A 117 15.47 -8.39 -27.48
C LYS A 117 16.41 -8.48 -28.68
N GLY A 118 17.64 -7.99 -28.54
CA GLY A 118 18.64 -7.96 -29.59
C GLY A 118 19.96 -7.46 -29.07
N ALA A 119 21.00 -7.65 -29.88
CA ALA A 119 22.35 -7.25 -29.54
C ALA A 119 23.08 -6.69 -30.76
N ASP A 120 23.91 -5.68 -30.49
CA ASP A 120 24.75 -5.00 -31.47
C ASP A 120 26.21 -5.38 -31.25
N ILE A 121 26.79 -6.08 -32.21
CA ILE A 121 28.16 -6.58 -32.15
C ILE A 121 29.04 -5.61 -32.93
N ARG A 122 29.99 -4.98 -32.22
CA ARG A 122 30.99 -4.08 -32.81
C ARG A 122 32.13 -4.87 -33.43
N PHE A 123 32.81 -4.23 -34.39
CA PHE A 123 34.00 -4.77 -35.03
C PHE A 123 35.07 -5.17 -33.99
N GLY A 124 35.71 -6.32 -34.21
CA GLY A 124 36.82 -6.81 -33.40
C GLY A 124 36.44 -7.50 -32.09
N LEU A 125 35.15 -7.65 -31.76
CA LEU A 125 34.72 -8.41 -30.58
C LEU A 125 34.75 -9.92 -30.84
N ASP A 126 35.20 -10.70 -29.85
CA ASP A 126 35.15 -12.17 -29.86
C ASP A 126 33.96 -12.73 -29.09
N SER A 127 33.44 -11.95 -28.14
CA SER A 127 32.23 -12.26 -27.40
C SER A 127 31.50 -11.00 -26.94
N LEU A 128 30.22 -11.17 -26.58
CA LEU A 128 29.37 -10.13 -26.01
C LEU A 128 28.47 -10.76 -24.94
N PRO A 129 28.60 -10.40 -23.65
CA PRO A 129 27.64 -10.80 -22.64
C PRO A 129 26.33 -10.05 -22.82
N VAL A 130 25.22 -10.77 -22.83
CA VAL A 130 23.86 -10.22 -22.72
C VAL A 130 23.30 -10.65 -21.37
N MET A 131 22.93 -9.69 -20.52
CA MET A 131 22.44 -10.00 -19.18
C MET A 131 20.98 -10.44 -19.24
N LEU A 132 20.71 -11.64 -18.72
CA LEU A 132 19.37 -12.05 -18.29
C LEU A 132 19.23 -11.66 -16.83
N GLU A 133 18.30 -10.74 -16.53
CA GLU A 133 18.04 -10.26 -15.18
C GLU A 133 16.80 -10.96 -14.63
N VAL A 134 16.98 -11.86 -13.67
CA VAL A 134 15.88 -12.61 -13.03
C VAL A 134 15.57 -11.99 -11.67
N ASN A 135 14.29 -11.74 -11.39
CA ASN A 135 13.81 -11.27 -10.09
C ASN A 135 14.00 -12.37 -9.03
N MET A 136 14.59 -12.02 -7.88
CA MET A 136 14.82 -12.97 -6.78
C MET A 136 13.52 -13.64 -6.29
N GLN A 137 12.37 -12.97 -6.42
CA GLN A 137 11.06 -13.53 -6.08
C GLN A 137 10.77 -14.85 -6.82
N ALA A 138 11.23 -15.01 -8.07
CA ALA A 138 11.05 -16.26 -8.79
C ALA A 138 11.84 -17.41 -8.15
N VAL A 139 13.08 -17.11 -7.72
CA VAL A 139 13.97 -18.05 -7.04
C VAL A 139 13.37 -18.48 -5.70
N GLU A 140 12.89 -17.52 -4.91
CA GLU A 140 12.22 -17.79 -3.63
C GLU A 140 10.93 -18.60 -3.84
N LYS A 141 10.05 -18.19 -4.76
CA LYS A 141 8.74 -18.82 -5.01
C LYS A 141 8.84 -20.25 -5.46
N HIS A 142 9.88 -20.56 -6.22
CA HIS A 142 10.14 -21.88 -6.76
C HIS A 142 11.31 -22.56 -6.05
N PHE A 143 11.64 -22.15 -4.83
CA PHE A 143 12.67 -22.79 -4.03
C PHE A 143 12.47 -24.32 -3.96
N GLY A 144 13.54 -25.06 -4.21
CA GLY A 144 13.52 -26.52 -4.29
C GLY A 144 13.10 -27.09 -5.66
N LYS A 145 12.74 -26.24 -6.63
CA LYS A 145 12.57 -26.58 -8.05
C LYS A 145 13.59 -25.85 -8.92
N ASP A 146 13.90 -26.40 -10.08
CA ASP A 146 14.69 -25.70 -11.09
C ASP A 146 13.78 -24.76 -11.88
N LEU A 147 14.27 -23.58 -12.25
CA LEU A 147 13.62 -22.68 -13.21
C LEU A 147 14.31 -22.84 -14.55
N ALA A 148 13.57 -22.87 -15.65
CA ALA A 148 14.17 -22.97 -16.97
C ALA A 148 13.62 -21.95 -17.98
N LEU A 149 14.51 -21.47 -18.85
CA LEU A 149 14.20 -20.57 -19.95
C LEU A 149 15.02 -20.97 -21.18
N ALA A 150 14.37 -21.18 -22.33
CA ALA A 150 15.08 -21.35 -23.59
C ALA A 150 15.24 -19.99 -24.27
N VAL A 151 16.49 -19.59 -24.51
CA VAL A 151 16.83 -18.34 -25.19
C VAL A 151 17.40 -18.66 -26.56
N ARG A 152 16.97 -17.92 -27.59
CA ARG A 152 17.32 -18.16 -28.99
C ARG A 152 17.87 -16.90 -29.65
N LEU A 153 18.89 -17.08 -30.47
CA LEU A 153 19.42 -16.10 -31.40
C LEU A 153 18.71 -16.23 -32.75
N ASP A 154 18.32 -15.09 -33.31
CA ASP A 154 17.59 -14.99 -34.56
C ASP A 154 18.12 -13.86 -35.45
N ASN A 155 17.79 -13.91 -36.74
CA ASN A 155 17.99 -12.81 -37.69
C ASN A 155 19.40 -12.17 -37.66
N VAL A 156 20.45 -12.99 -37.58
CA VAL A 156 21.82 -12.45 -37.64
C VAL A 156 22.07 -11.76 -38.98
N THR A 157 22.54 -10.51 -38.92
CA THR A 157 22.69 -9.68 -40.11
C THR A 157 24.05 -9.83 -40.78
N LYS A 158 24.22 -9.18 -41.94
CA LYS A 158 25.50 -9.03 -42.67
C LYS A 158 26.15 -10.36 -43.10
N GLN A 159 25.32 -11.37 -43.36
CA GLN A 159 25.69 -12.71 -43.87
C GLN A 159 26.45 -13.58 -42.87
N ASN A 160 26.45 -13.23 -41.59
CA ASN A 160 26.91 -14.15 -40.54
C ASN A 160 25.98 -15.35 -40.40
N ILE A 161 26.44 -16.39 -39.70
CA ILE A 161 25.75 -17.67 -39.64
C ILE A 161 25.44 -17.99 -38.18
N LEU A 162 24.19 -18.34 -37.89
CA LEU A 162 23.84 -18.90 -36.58
C LEU A 162 24.24 -20.37 -36.55
N SER A 163 24.95 -20.78 -35.51
CA SER A 163 25.31 -22.19 -35.31
C SER A 163 24.04 -23.06 -35.18
N PRO A 164 23.91 -24.17 -35.94
CA PRO A 164 22.74 -25.04 -35.84
C PRO A 164 22.47 -25.55 -34.42
N THR A 165 23.53 -25.84 -33.67
CA THR A 165 23.48 -26.38 -32.30
C THR A 165 23.67 -25.32 -31.22
N GLY A 166 24.21 -24.14 -31.57
CA GLY A 166 24.53 -23.08 -30.61
C GLY A 166 23.63 -21.85 -30.68
N LYS A 167 22.64 -21.82 -31.58
CA LYS A 167 21.68 -20.71 -31.70
C LYS A 167 20.66 -20.65 -30.57
N MET A 168 20.52 -21.71 -29.78
CA MET A 168 19.62 -21.79 -28.62
C MET A 168 20.41 -22.25 -27.41
N ALA A 169 20.12 -21.68 -26.26
CA ALA A 169 20.62 -22.14 -24.96
C ALA A 169 19.44 -22.28 -23.99
N ILE A 170 19.43 -23.38 -23.25
CA ILE A 170 18.50 -23.61 -22.14
C ILE A 170 19.20 -23.16 -20.87
N VAL A 171 18.73 -22.05 -20.30
CA VAL A 171 19.16 -21.59 -18.98
C VAL A 171 18.41 -22.41 -17.95
N VAL A 172 19.13 -23.09 -17.05
CA VAL A 172 18.56 -23.86 -15.94
C VAL A 172 19.08 -23.27 -14.63
N ILE A 173 18.18 -22.73 -13.82
CA ILE A 173 18.47 -22.05 -12.57
C ILE A 173 18.03 -22.94 -11.42
N LYS A 174 18.99 -23.47 -10.68
CA LYS A 174 18.76 -24.34 -9.54
C LYS A 174 18.59 -23.51 -8.28
N THR A 175 17.34 -23.29 -7.91
CA THR A 175 16.99 -22.35 -6.82
C THR A 175 17.60 -22.77 -5.48
N SER A 176 17.60 -24.06 -5.16
CA SER A 176 18.15 -24.61 -3.91
C SER A 176 19.68 -24.59 -3.82
N GLU A 177 20.37 -24.35 -4.93
CA GLU A 177 21.83 -24.15 -4.94
C GLU A 177 22.19 -22.64 -4.87
N LEU A 178 21.23 -21.73 -5.08
CA LEU A 178 21.44 -20.28 -5.03
C LEU A 178 21.22 -19.67 -3.66
N ILE A 179 20.22 -20.15 -2.93
CA ILE A 179 19.84 -19.67 -1.60
C ILE A 179 19.58 -20.87 -0.68
N SER A 180 19.61 -20.66 0.64
CA SER A 180 19.19 -21.66 1.62
C SER A 180 17.73 -21.42 2.05
N GLU A 181 17.13 -22.40 2.75
CA GLU A 181 15.78 -22.24 3.30
C GLU A 181 15.71 -21.11 4.34
N ASP A 182 16.78 -20.90 5.11
CA ASP A 182 16.89 -19.80 6.08
C ASP A 182 16.97 -18.41 5.43
N ASP A 183 17.29 -18.35 4.13
CA ASP A 183 17.32 -17.12 3.35
C ASP A 183 15.94 -16.76 2.75
N LEU A 184 14.91 -17.58 2.97
CA LEU A 184 13.56 -17.30 2.44
C LEU A 184 12.89 -16.18 3.22
N HIS A 185 12.53 -15.13 2.49
CA HIS A 185 11.84 -13.98 3.06
C HIS A 185 10.33 -14.17 2.99
N TYR A 186 9.68 -14.11 4.15
CA TYR A 186 8.22 -14.24 4.26
C TYR A 186 7.57 -12.95 4.75
N LEU A 187 6.55 -12.54 4.02
CA LEU A 187 5.64 -11.43 4.31
C LEU A 187 4.45 -11.94 5.11
N SER A 188 4.09 -11.20 6.15
CA SER A 188 2.96 -11.53 7.01
C SER A 188 2.37 -10.30 7.67
N PHE A 189 1.16 -10.42 8.22
CA PHE A 189 0.73 -9.49 9.26
C PHE A 189 1.55 -9.72 10.53
N THR A 190 2.01 -8.64 11.17
CA THR A 190 2.84 -8.73 12.38
C THR A 190 2.16 -9.48 13.52
N GLU A 191 0.84 -9.29 13.67
CA GLU A 191 0.02 -9.90 14.73
C GLU A 191 -0.83 -11.08 14.23
N ALA A 192 -0.49 -11.67 13.07
CA ALA A 192 -1.20 -12.84 12.57
C ALA A 192 -1.11 -14.06 13.50
N GLY A 193 -2.06 -14.99 13.32
CA GLY A 193 -2.16 -16.23 14.10
C GLY A 193 -3.06 -16.13 15.34
N ASN A 194 -3.53 -14.93 15.69
CA ASN A 194 -4.52 -14.71 16.75
C ASN A 194 -5.67 -13.81 16.27
N ILE A 195 -6.79 -13.84 16.98
CA ILE A 195 -7.85 -12.82 16.84
C ILE A 195 -7.41 -11.59 17.63
N LEU A 196 -7.08 -10.51 16.93
CA LEU A 196 -6.57 -9.28 17.52
C LEU A 196 -7.73 -8.41 18.03
N THR A 197 -7.68 -7.94 19.27
CA THR A 197 -8.64 -6.94 19.75
C THR A 197 -8.07 -5.55 19.56
N LEU A 198 -8.79 -4.67 18.84
CA LEU A 198 -8.39 -3.29 18.58
C LEU A 198 -9.24 -2.28 19.37
N PRO A 199 -8.63 -1.20 19.89
CA PRO A 199 -7.23 -0.83 19.71
C PRO A 199 -6.30 -1.67 20.62
N SER A 200 -5.15 -2.10 20.08
CA SER A 200 -4.11 -2.82 20.82
C SER A 200 -3.01 -1.88 21.34
N SER A 201 -2.99 -0.63 20.87
CA SER A 201 -2.05 0.42 21.26
C SER A 201 -2.67 1.82 21.13
N ASP A 202 -1.98 2.84 21.62
CA ASP A 202 -2.41 4.25 21.54
C ASP A 202 -2.08 4.91 20.18
N ASP A 203 -1.66 4.15 19.17
CA ASP A 203 -1.31 4.67 17.83
C ASP A 203 -2.50 4.91 16.89
N HIS A 204 -3.73 4.75 17.38
CA HIS A 204 -4.96 5.01 16.63
C HIS A 204 -5.37 6.50 16.68
N THR A 205 -6.13 6.93 15.66
CA THR A 205 -6.70 8.28 15.62
C THR A 205 -8.22 8.21 15.70
N LEU A 206 -8.79 8.83 16.73
CA LEU A 206 -10.24 8.97 16.91
C LEU A 206 -10.79 10.10 16.03
N GLY A 207 -12.02 9.96 15.54
CA GLY A 207 -12.68 10.99 14.73
C GLY A 207 -14.20 10.86 14.72
N GLU A 208 -14.89 11.95 14.37
CA GLU A 208 -16.36 11.99 14.34
C GLU A 208 -16.96 11.24 13.15
N VAL A 209 -16.22 11.16 12.04
CA VAL A 209 -16.62 10.48 10.80
C VAL A 209 -15.99 9.09 10.72
N GLU A 210 -14.69 8.99 11.00
CA GLU A 210 -13.93 7.76 10.95
C GLU A 210 -12.91 7.66 12.10
N VAL A 211 -12.60 6.42 12.47
CA VAL A 211 -11.52 6.02 13.35
C VAL A 211 -10.44 5.37 12.49
N VAL A 212 -9.19 5.80 12.66
CA VAL A 212 -8.06 5.30 11.89
C VAL A 212 -7.23 4.36 12.74
N LEU A 213 -7.10 3.11 12.28
CA LEU A 213 -6.38 2.02 12.95
C LEU A 213 -5.16 1.61 12.11
N PRO A 214 -3.93 1.84 12.56
CA PRO A 214 -2.73 1.37 11.85
C PRO A 214 -2.59 -0.14 11.96
N ILE A 215 -2.43 -0.81 10.81
CA ILE A 215 -2.21 -2.27 10.72
C ILE A 215 -0.78 -2.50 10.26
N SER A 216 -0.06 -3.39 10.97
CA SER A 216 1.36 -3.66 10.73
C SER A 216 1.59 -4.93 9.92
N LEU A 217 2.53 -4.83 8.99
CA LEU A 217 3.08 -5.94 8.21
C LEU A 217 4.55 -6.13 8.53
N SER A 218 5.04 -7.36 8.40
CA SER A 218 6.42 -7.73 8.66
C SER A 218 7.00 -8.56 7.52
N LEU A 219 8.27 -8.30 7.25
CA LEU A 219 9.14 -9.10 6.39
C LEU A 219 10.14 -9.84 7.28
N GLY A 220 10.16 -11.17 7.18
CA GLY A 220 11.24 -11.98 7.75
C GLY A 220 12.50 -11.90 6.88
N GLY A 221 13.69 -11.93 7.50
CA GLY A 221 14.98 -11.87 6.81
C GLY A 221 15.54 -10.45 6.64
N VAL A 222 16.35 -10.24 5.60
CA VAL A 222 17.06 -8.98 5.30
C VAL A 222 16.30 -8.17 4.25
N ALA A 223 15.92 -6.94 4.59
CA ALA A 223 15.23 -6.05 3.66
C ALA A 223 16.10 -5.64 2.46
N GLY A 224 15.53 -5.79 1.26
CA GLY A 224 16.08 -5.30 0.00
C GLY A 224 15.51 -3.94 -0.44
N GLY A 225 15.41 -3.72 -1.75
CA GLY A 225 14.77 -2.51 -2.29
C GLY A 225 13.25 -2.48 -2.04
N ALA A 226 12.64 -1.30 -2.14
CA ALA A 226 11.21 -1.11 -1.92
C ALA A 226 10.32 -2.05 -2.76
N PHE A 227 9.16 -2.40 -2.22
CA PHE A 227 8.16 -3.25 -2.87
C PHE A 227 6.75 -2.97 -2.33
N THR A 228 5.76 -3.53 -2.99
CA THR A 228 4.34 -3.35 -2.66
C THR A 228 3.62 -4.69 -2.63
N LEU A 229 2.47 -4.73 -1.99
CA LEU A 229 1.55 -5.88 -1.99
C LEU A 229 0.11 -5.37 -1.93
N SER A 230 -0.82 -6.20 -2.37
CA SER A 230 -2.25 -5.88 -2.31
C SER A 230 -2.84 -6.23 -0.95
N VAL A 231 -3.76 -5.38 -0.47
CA VAL A 231 -4.52 -5.58 0.77
C VAL A 231 -6.00 -5.64 0.44
N SER A 232 -6.69 -6.68 0.91
CA SER A 232 -8.11 -6.88 0.66
C SER A 232 -8.85 -7.40 1.89
N GLU A 233 -10.18 -7.33 1.84
CA GLU A 233 -11.06 -7.89 2.86
C GLU A 233 -11.12 -9.41 2.73
N ALA A 234 -11.11 -10.12 3.86
CA ALA A 234 -11.30 -11.57 3.97
C ALA A 234 -12.62 -11.88 4.69
N ALA A 235 -13.73 -11.34 4.18
CA ALA A 235 -15.04 -11.34 4.85
C ALA A 235 -15.52 -12.75 5.24
N ASP A 236 -15.29 -13.74 4.38
CA ASP A 236 -15.69 -15.13 4.61
C ASP A 236 -15.00 -15.74 5.85
N THR A 237 -13.74 -15.37 6.09
CA THR A 237 -12.99 -15.83 7.28
C THR A 237 -13.61 -15.25 8.55
N ALA A 238 -13.91 -13.95 8.57
CA ALA A 238 -14.57 -13.33 9.72
C ALA A 238 -15.98 -13.89 9.93
N GLN A 239 -16.75 -14.09 8.85
CA GLN A 239 -18.10 -14.65 8.94
C GLN A 239 -18.09 -16.06 9.51
N GLN A 240 -17.16 -16.92 9.07
CA GLN A 240 -17.03 -18.28 9.57
C GLN A 240 -16.77 -18.31 11.08
N LEU A 241 -15.88 -17.46 11.59
CA LEU A 241 -15.57 -17.36 13.02
C LEU A 241 -16.73 -16.82 13.86
N ILE A 242 -17.63 -16.05 13.25
CA ILE A 242 -18.87 -15.61 13.90
C ILE A 242 -19.87 -16.77 13.93
N ASP A 243 -20.06 -17.45 12.79
CA ASP A 243 -21.05 -18.51 12.61
C ASP A 243 -20.72 -19.76 13.44
N ASP A 244 -19.44 -20.10 13.59
CA ASP A 244 -18.99 -21.23 14.41
C ASP A 244 -18.94 -20.94 15.92
N GLY A 245 -19.18 -19.67 16.31
CA GLY A 245 -19.22 -19.22 17.69
C GLY A 245 -17.86 -18.91 18.32
N THR A 246 -16.76 -18.99 17.57
CA THR A 246 -15.43 -18.56 18.04
C THR A 246 -15.44 -17.10 18.46
N ILE A 247 -16.13 -16.23 17.71
CA ILE A 247 -16.38 -14.83 18.06
C ILE A 247 -17.86 -14.67 18.42
N THR A 248 -18.17 -14.84 19.71
CA THR A 248 -19.53 -14.62 20.23
C THR A 248 -19.94 -13.15 20.13
N ASP A 249 -21.20 -12.90 19.80
CA ASP A 249 -21.80 -11.56 19.59
C ASP A 249 -21.13 -10.73 18.48
N GLY A 250 -20.39 -11.40 17.60
CA GLY A 250 -19.70 -10.79 16.46
C GLY A 250 -20.66 -10.16 15.44
N VAL A 251 -20.22 -9.06 14.84
CA VAL A 251 -20.86 -8.41 13.69
C VAL A 251 -19.81 -8.21 12.63
N LEU A 252 -20.00 -8.83 11.48
CA LEU A 252 -19.12 -8.59 10.34
C LEU A 252 -19.29 -7.15 9.86
N LEU A 253 -18.20 -6.39 9.84
CA LEU A 253 -18.13 -5.12 9.13
C LEU A 253 -17.72 -5.38 7.68
N ARG A 254 -18.26 -4.60 6.74
CA ARG A 254 -18.00 -4.75 5.30
C ARG A 254 -17.19 -3.59 4.74
N LYS A 255 -16.28 -3.90 3.80
CA LYS A 255 -15.56 -2.85 3.06
C LYS A 255 -16.55 -1.94 2.32
N ASP A 256 -16.22 -0.65 2.25
CA ASP A 256 -16.97 0.47 1.66
C ASP A 256 -18.26 0.87 2.43
N ASP A 257 -18.94 -0.08 3.05
CA ASP A 257 -20.10 0.15 3.90
C ASP A 257 -19.70 0.62 5.30
N ASP A 258 -18.74 -0.06 5.93
CA ASP A 258 -18.34 0.19 7.32
C ASP A 258 -16.91 0.68 7.46
N PHE A 259 -16.02 0.34 6.53
CA PHE A 259 -14.62 0.77 6.57
C PHE A 259 -14.02 0.90 5.17
N THR A 260 -12.87 1.56 5.09
CA THR A 260 -12.07 1.63 3.86
C THR A 260 -10.64 1.17 4.12
N LEU A 261 -9.99 0.71 3.04
CA LEU A 261 -8.62 0.22 2.99
C LEU A 261 -7.92 0.80 1.77
N PRO A 262 -6.59 1.04 1.82
CA PRO A 262 -5.83 1.23 0.61
C PRO A 262 -5.80 -0.06 -0.23
N GLU A 263 -5.68 0.06 -1.55
CA GLU A 263 -5.53 -1.10 -2.43
C GLU A 263 -4.21 -1.84 -2.20
N ASN A 264 -3.15 -1.09 -1.88
CA ASN A 264 -1.81 -1.62 -1.68
C ASN A 264 -1.16 -1.09 -0.40
N ALA A 265 -0.31 -1.91 0.21
CA ALA A 265 0.65 -1.50 1.21
C ALA A 265 2.05 -1.44 0.58
N SER A 266 2.90 -0.54 1.08
CA SER A 266 4.26 -0.32 0.58
C SER A 266 5.28 -0.55 1.69
N PHE A 267 6.33 -1.31 1.37
CA PHE A 267 7.53 -1.40 2.18
C PHE A 267 8.58 -0.48 1.57
N ASP A 268 9.11 0.42 2.41
CA ASP A 268 10.22 1.28 2.00
C ASP A 268 11.51 0.46 1.88
N ALA A 269 12.43 0.92 1.04
CA ALA A 269 13.70 0.25 0.84
C ALA A 269 14.45 0.07 2.18
N PHE A 270 15.03 -1.11 2.37
CA PHE A 270 15.81 -1.49 3.56
C PHE A 270 15.00 -1.50 4.87
N THR A 271 13.68 -1.69 4.80
CA THR A 271 12.81 -1.82 5.98
C THR A 271 12.15 -3.21 6.05
N ASN A 272 12.02 -3.74 7.28
CA ASN A 272 11.35 -5.03 7.55
C ASN A 272 9.91 -4.87 8.04
N THR A 273 9.40 -3.65 8.10
CA THR A 273 8.05 -3.35 8.61
C THR A 273 7.37 -2.31 7.75
N ALA A 274 6.08 -2.51 7.49
CA ALA A 274 5.22 -1.51 6.87
C ALA A 274 3.95 -1.34 7.69
N LYS A 275 3.32 -0.17 7.57
CA LYS A 275 2.00 0.10 8.14
C LYS A 275 1.05 0.61 7.06
N PHE A 276 -0.21 0.24 7.16
CA PHE A 276 -1.29 0.86 6.40
C PHE A 276 -2.48 1.15 7.32
N ASN A 277 -3.37 2.04 6.90
CA ASN A 277 -4.48 2.48 7.74
C ASN A 277 -5.78 1.79 7.35
N LEU A 278 -6.40 1.10 8.31
CA LEU A 278 -7.81 0.74 8.27
C LEU A 278 -8.63 1.93 8.78
N ARG A 279 -9.55 2.45 7.96
CA ARG A 279 -10.41 3.58 8.34
C ARG A 279 -11.83 3.10 8.55
N VAL A 280 -12.27 3.01 9.79
CA VAL A 280 -13.59 2.50 10.17
C VAL A 280 -14.54 3.66 10.39
N LYS A 281 -15.74 3.61 9.82
CA LYS A 281 -16.76 4.65 10.04
C LYS A 281 -17.18 4.65 11.50
N THR A 282 -17.13 5.83 12.12
CA THR A 282 -17.56 6.04 13.51
C THR A 282 -19.02 5.66 13.71
N ALA A 283 -19.86 5.83 12.68
CA ALA A 283 -21.27 5.40 12.70
C ALA A 283 -21.43 3.88 12.85
N SER A 284 -20.59 3.08 12.17
CA SER A 284 -20.61 1.62 12.26
C SER A 284 -20.23 1.13 13.64
N LEU A 285 -19.26 1.78 14.29
CA LEU A 285 -18.91 1.50 15.69
C LEU A 285 -20.05 1.89 16.65
N LYS A 286 -20.69 3.05 16.45
CA LYS A 286 -21.83 3.51 17.26
C LYS A 286 -23.02 2.56 17.20
N ASN A 287 -23.30 1.99 16.04
CA ASN A 287 -24.39 1.01 15.86
C ASN A 287 -24.13 -0.33 16.55
N ASN A 288 -22.88 -0.58 16.97
CA ASN A 288 -22.43 -1.86 17.51
C ASN A 288 -21.78 -1.74 18.90
N VAL A 289 -22.10 -0.71 19.68
CA VAL A 289 -21.52 -0.45 21.03
C VAL A 289 -21.66 -1.61 22.02
N THR A 290 -22.66 -2.47 21.85
CA THR A 290 -22.91 -3.65 22.69
C THR A 290 -22.52 -4.97 22.03
N ARG A 291 -21.98 -4.91 20.80
CA ARG A 291 -21.58 -6.06 19.99
C ARG A 291 -20.09 -6.00 19.70
N LYS A 292 -19.57 -7.01 19.01
CA LYS A 292 -18.16 -7.09 18.61
C LYS A 292 -18.02 -6.91 17.10
N PRO A 293 -17.82 -5.69 16.59
CA PRO A 293 -17.49 -5.51 15.18
C PRO A 293 -16.24 -6.31 14.80
N VAL A 294 -16.30 -7.06 13.71
CA VAL A 294 -15.24 -7.95 13.24
C VAL A 294 -14.83 -7.54 11.83
N VAL A 295 -13.53 -7.42 11.61
CA VAL A 295 -12.91 -7.19 10.30
C VAL A 295 -11.85 -8.25 10.10
N ALA A 296 -11.81 -8.90 8.94
CA ALA A 296 -10.69 -9.74 8.54
C ALA A 296 -10.07 -9.21 7.26
N LEU A 297 -8.74 -9.19 7.22
CA LEU A 297 -7.95 -8.70 6.10
C LEU A 297 -7.03 -9.80 5.59
N THR A 298 -6.73 -9.80 4.29
CA THR A 298 -5.73 -10.66 3.68
C THR A 298 -4.77 -9.86 2.79
N ILE A 299 -3.55 -10.36 2.67
CA ILE A 299 -2.54 -9.85 1.74
C ILE A 299 -2.38 -10.78 0.54
N SER A 300 -2.05 -10.20 -0.63
CA SER A 300 -1.79 -10.94 -1.87
C SER A 300 -0.82 -10.19 -2.79
N ASP A 301 -0.41 -10.86 -3.87
CA ASP A 301 0.28 -10.27 -5.03
C ASP A 301 1.46 -9.34 -4.69
N PRO A 302 2.42 -9.78 -3.86
CA PRO A 302 3.55 -8.94 -3.54
C PRO A 302 4.48 -8.83 -4.75
N THR A 303 5.08 -7.66 -4.98
CA THR A 303 6.04 -7.45 -6.08
C THR A 303 7.44 -7.99 -5.78
N LYS A 304 7.68 -8.39 -4.52
CA LYS A 304 8.86 -9.11 -4.03
C LYS A 304 8.48 -10.03 -2.88
N HIS A 305 9.29 -11.04 -2.62
CA HIS A 305 9.15 -11.97 -1.50
C HIS A 305 7.92 -12.88 -1.55
N LEU A 306 7.88 -13.84 -0.64
CA LEU A 306 6.77 -14.77 -0.48
C LEU A 306 5.84 -14.32 0.61
N ILE A 307 4.59 -14.74 0.53
CA ILE A 307 3.63 -14.60 1.62
C ILE A 307 3.73 -15.85 2.51
N ASP A 308 3.79 -15.65 3.82
CA ASP A 308 3.55 -16.72 4.79
C ASP A 308 2.06 -17.09 4.73
N GLU A 309 1.75 -18.22 4.09
CA GLU A 309 0.38 -18.68 3.88
C GLU A 309 -0.41 -18.87 5.19
N ALA A 310 0.26 -19.19 6.30
CA ALA A 310 -0.39 -19.33 7.60
C ALA A 310 -0.66 -17.98 8.28
N LYS A 311 0.01 -16.91 7.84
CA LYS A 311 -0.05 -15.57 8.44
C LYS A 311 -0.49 -14.46 7.47
N LYS A 312 -1.00 -14.85 6.30
CA LYS A 312 -1.49 -13.91 5.28
C LYS A 312 -2.82 -13.26 5.62
N THR A 313 -3.53 -13.78 6.63
CA THR A 313 -4.85 -13.30 7.06
C THR A 313 -4.78 -12.83 8.52
N LEU A 314 -5.36 -11.66 8.79
CA LEU A 314 -5.48 -11.08 10.12
C LEU A 314 -6.96 -10.87 10.43
N VAL A 315 -7.41 -11.39 11.57
CA VAL A 315 -8.77 -11.20 12.07
C VAL A 315 -8.73 -10.24 13.26
N MET A 316 -9.59 -9.23 13.24
CA MET A 316 -9.64 -8.17 14.22
C MET A 316 -11.06 -8.03 14.79
N VAL A 317 -11.15 -7.89 16.09
CA VAL A 317 -12.37 -7.50 16.82
C VAL A 317 -12.18 -6.10 17.35
N LEU A 318 -13.03 -5.17 16.93
CA LEU A 318 -12.96 -3.78 17.37
C LEU A 318 -13.74 -3.63 18.68
N ASP A 319 -13.22 -2.85 19.63
CA ASP A 319 -13.93 -2.47 20.86
C ASP A 319 -14.45 -1.03 20.71
N PRO A 320 -15.75 -0.83 20.39
CA PRO A 320 -16.30 0.51 20.24
C PRO A 320 -16.10 1.38 21.48
N ASN A 321 -16.13 0.81 22.68
CA ASN A 321 -15.99 1.60 23.91
C ASN A 321 -14.63 2.27 24.05
N LYS A 322 -13.62 1.79 23.31
CA LYS A 322 -12.27 2.34 23.25
C LYS A 322 -12.00 3.11 21.94
N LEU A 323 -12.97 3.19 21.04
CA LEU A 323 -12.78 3.77 19.70
C LEU A 323 -13.74 4.92 19.41
N ILE A 324 -14.78 5.13 20.22
CA ILE A 324 -15.74 6.22 20.01
C ILE A 324 -16.13 6.92 21.29
N GLU A 325 -16.47 8.20 21.15
CA GLU A 325 -17.20 8.92 22.18
C GLU A 325 -18.68 8.49 22.16
N VAL A 326 -19.24 8.29 23.36
CA VAL A 326 -20.64 7.92 23.56
C VAL A 326 -21.32 8.98 24.40
N ASP A 327 -22.43 9.52 23.90
CA ASP A 327 -23.30 10.41 24.68
C ASP A 327 -24.04 9.59 25.74
N ILE A 328 -23.76 9.88 27.00
CA ILE A 328 -24.34 9.18 28.15
C ILE A 328 -25.42 10.01 28.86
N THR A 329 -25.74 11.21 28.37
CA THR A 329 -26.60 12.20 29.04
C THR A 329 -27.97 11.67 29.42
N ASN A 330 -28.55 10.77 28.61
CA ASN A 330 -29.89 10.22 28.79
C ASN A 330 -29.90 8.71 29.12
N THR A 331 -28.76 8.14 29.53
CA THR A 331 -28.62 6.68 29.73
C THR A 331 -29.01 6.26 31.15
N ASN A 332 -30.29 5.94 31.34
CA ASN A 332 -30.85 5.49 32.63
C ASN A 332 -30.49 6.42 33.80
N ILE A 333 -30.84 7.69 33.63
CA ILE A 333 -30.51 8.78 34.53
C ILE A 333 -31.74 9.39 35.20
N ARG A 334 -31.51 10.07 36.33
CA ARG A 334 -32.40 11.09 36.86
C ARG A 334 -31.75 12.46 36.68
N TYR A 335 -32.47 13.38 36.07
CA TYR A 335 -32.04 14.77 35.90
C TYR A 335 -32.73 15.70 36.90
N THR A 336 -31.96 16.59 37.54
CA THR A 336 -32.46 17.58 38.50
C THR A 336 -31.70 18.89 38.37
N THR A 337 -32.34 20.00 38.71
CA THR A 337 -31.73 21.33 38.71
C THR A 337 -31.96 22.06 40.03
N GLN A 338 -31.11 23.04 40.33
CA GLN A 338 -31.27 23.87 41.53
C GLN A 338 -32.50 24.78 41.45
N HIS A 339 -32.74 25.30 40.25
CA HIS A 339 -33.81 26.23 39.95
C HIS A 339 -34.56 25.75 38.71
N GLU A 340 -35.83 26.11 38.62
CA GLU A 340 -36.71 25.71 37.53
C GLU A 340 -37.44 26.92 36.96
N ASN A 341 -37.83 26.84 35.69
CA ASN A 341 -38.70 27.79 35.03
C ASN A 341 -40.08 27.15 34.79
N GLY A 342 -41.13 27.81 35.28
CA GLY A 342 -42.51 27.35 35.12
C GLY A 342 -43.03 27.40 33.67
N ASN A 343 -42.34 28.10 32.77
CA ASN A 343 -42.64 28.08 31.34
C ASN A 343 -42.16 26.77 30.71
N THR A 344 -43.09 25.90 30.29
CA THR A 344 -42.79 24.58 29.71
C THR A 344 -42.00 24.64 28.40
N ASN A 345 -41.98 25.79 27.72
CA ASN A 345 -41.15 25.99 26.53
C ASN A 345 -39.69 26.33 26.85
N GLU A 346 -39.39 26.68 28.11
CA GLU A 346 -38.10 27.18 28.55
C GLU A 346 -37.61 26.55 29.88
N ASN A 347 -38.13 25.37 30.24
CA ASN A 347 -37.83 24.68 31.49
C ASN A 347 -36.57 23.81 31.41
N SER A 348 -36.11 23.31 32.55
CA SER A 348 -34.81 22.63 32.65
C SER A 348 -34.63 21.37 31.79
N PRO A 349 -35.66 20.54 31.49
CA PRO A 349 -35.50 19.38 30.61
C PRO A 349 -35.00 19.74 29.20
N LYS A 350 -35.23 20.99 28.76
CA LYS A 350 -34.72 21.49 27.48
C LYS A 350 -33.20 21.39 27.36
N LEU A 351 -32.50 21.38 28.49
CA LEU A 351 -31.05 21.28 28.51
C LEU A 351 -30.51 19.92 28.07
N ILE A 352 -31.33 18.86 28.05
CA ILE A 352 -30.89 17.50 27.74
C ILE A 352 -31.80 16.80 26.71
N ASP A 353 -32.68 17.54 26.03
CA ASP A 353 -33.74 16.98 25.19
C ASP A 353 -33.32 16.65 23.74
N ASN A 354 -32.03 16.79 23.40
CA ASN A 354 -31.51 16.60 22.05
C ASN A 354 -32.01 17.57 21.01
N ASN A 355 -32.45 18.75 21.43
CA ASN A 355 -32.96 19.76 20.54
C ASN A 355 -32.35 21.13 20.84
N SER A 356 -31.29 21.45 20.10
CA SER A 356 -30.61 22.73 20.17
C SER A 356 -31.49 23.95 19.86
N ASN A 357 -32.71 23.76 19.32
CA ASN A 357 -33.65 24.85 19.07
C ASN A 357 -34.53 25.18 20.28
N THR A 358 -34.48 24.37 21.35
CA THR A 358 -35.11 24.68 22.63
C THR A 358 -34.07 25.27 23.59
N LYS A 359 -34.50 25.77 24.74
CA LYS A 359 -33.58 26.32 25.74
C LYS A 359 -34.12 26.16 27.15
N PHE A 360 -33.22 26.09 28.11
CA PHE A 360 -33.52 26.36 29.49
C PHE A 360 -33.20 27.83 29.79
N LEU A 361 -34.15 28.56 30.39
CA LEU A 361 -33.96 29.97 30.75
C LEU A 361 -34.25 30.20 32.24
N LEU A 362 -33.41 30.98 32.90
CA LEU A 362 -33.66 31.45 34.27
C LEU A 362 -33.60 32.98 34.32
N GLY A 363 -34.70 33.63 34.71
CA GLY A 363 -34.84 35.09 34.69
C GLY A 363 -34.08 35.85 35.80
N SER A 364 -33.69 35.17 36.88
CA SER A 364 -33.00 35.75 38.05
C SER A 364 -31.86 34.84 38.50
N PHE A 365 -30.89 34.69 37.62
CA PHE A 365 -29.69 33.88 37.81
C PHE A 365 -28.63 34.61 38.65
N SER A 366 -28.03 33.87 39.59
CA SER A 366 -26.80 34.23 40.29
C SER A 366 -25.72 33.16 40.04
N SER A 367 -26.04 31.92 40.42
CA SER A 367 -25.33 30.68 40.12
C SER A 367 -26.37 29.56 40.12
N SER A 368 -26.18 28.52 39.32
CA SER A 368 -27.11 27.38 39.32
C SER A 368 -26.39 26.12 38.92
N TRP A 369 -26.79 25.00 39.50
CA TRP A 369 -26.38 23.68 39.05
C TRP A 369 -27.49 22.92 38.32
N MET A 370 -27.06 22.03 37.44
CA MET A 370 -27.84 21.01 36.76
C MET A 370 -27.12 19.68 36.95
N LYS A 371 -27.83 18.64 37.38
CA LYS A 371 -27.24 17.40 37.87
C LYS A 371 -27.88 16.19 37.19
N LEU A 372 -27.00 15.29 36.74
CA LEU A 372 -27.32 13.95 36.28
C LEU A 372 -26.97 12.96 37.40
N GLU A 373 -27.91 12.08 37.73
CA GLU A 373 -27.71 10.91 38.58
C GLU A 373 -27.83 9.67 37.72
N PHE A 374 -26.75 8.91 37.60
CA PHE A 374 -26.74 7.61 36.92
C PHE A 374 -27.21 6.51 37.88
N ALA A 375 -27.83 5.46 37.32
CA ALA A 375 -28.19 4.27 38.10
C ALA A 375 -26.96 3.62 38.76
N GLU A 376 -25.86 3.52 38.00
CA GLU A 376 -24.57 3.00 38.45
C GLU A 376 -23.45 4.02 38.15
N PRO A 377 -22.36 4.05 38.94
CA PRO A 377 -21.22 4.91 38.66
C PRO A 377 -20.71 4.72 37.22
N THR A 378 -20.67 5.82 36.47
CA THR A 378 -20.33 5.81 35.04
C THR A 378 -19.15 6.73 34.80
N SER A 379 -18.19 6.34 33.96
CA SER A 379 -17.08 7.22 33.58
C SER A 379 -17.48 8.20 32.48
N SER A 380 -16.90 9.39 32.53
CA SER A 380 -17.05 10.43 31.53
C SER A 380 -15.69 11.11 31.31
N GLY A 381 -15.55 11.79 30.18
CA GLY A 381 -14.30 12.39 29.77
C GLY A 381 -14.41 13.66 28.96
N ALA A 382 -15.62 14.00 28.54
CA ALA A 382 -15.90 15.21 27.79
C ALA A 382 -17.33 15.65 28.03
N TYR A 383 -17.63 16.89 27.65
CA TYR A 383 -18.98 17.40 27.64
C TYR A 383 -19.13 18.44 26.53
N THR A 384 -20.36 18.69 26.10
CA THR A 384 -20.68 19.77 25.19
C THR A 384 -21.69 20.72 25.80
N MET A 385 -21.62 21.98 25.39
CA MET A 385 -22.61 23.01 25.73
C MET A 385 -23.03 23.74 24.46
N THR A 386 -24.32 23.98 24.29
CA THR A 386 -24.87 24.68 23.14
C THR A 386 -25.54 25.99 23.56
N SER A 387 -25.10 27.10 22.98
CA SER A 387 -25.70 28.42 23.22
C SER A 387 -27.14 28.51 22.69
N ALA A 388 -28.00 29.28 23.37
CA ALA A 388 -29.39 29.47 22.95
C ALA A 388 -29.55 30.69 22.02
N ASN A 389 -30.79 30.96 21.59
CA ASN A 389 -31.13 31.86 20.49
C ASN A 389 -31.20 33.36 20.86
N ASP A 390 -31.52 33.76 22.10
CA ASP A 390 -31.95 35.15 22.36
C ASP A 390 -30.80 36.17 22.41
N ALA A 391 -29.88 36.04 23.37
CA ALA A 391 -28.88 37.08 23.63
C ALA A 391 -27.57 36.54 24.18
N ILE A 392 -26.46 37.03 23.62
CA ILE A 392 -25.11 36.62 23.99
C ILE A 392 -24.74 36.93 25.44
N ASP A 393 -25.32 37.98 26.01
CA ASP A 393 -25.08 38.39 27.40
C ASP A 393 -25.53 37.31 28.39
N ARG A 394 -26.52 36.49 28.02
CA ARG A 394 -27.13 35.47 28.86
C ARG A 394 -26.40 34.13 28.88
N ASP A 395 -25.41 33.96 28.03
CA ASP A 395 -24.66 32.71 27.93
C ASP A 395 -23.73 32.54 29.14
N PRO A 396 -23.49 31.30 29.58
CA PRO A 396 -22.44 30.99 30.53
C PRO A 396 -21.07 31.46 30.02
N LYS A 397 -20.31 32.13 30.88
CA LYS A 397 -18.88 32.39 30.66
C LYS A 397 -17.97 31.63 31.60
N ALA A 398 -18.51 31.14 32.73
CA ALA A 398 -17.75 30.36 33.69
C ALA A 398 -18.63 29.29 34.35
N TRP A 399 -18.05 28.10 34.52
CA TRP A 399 -18.71 26.95 35.13
C TRP A 399 -17.70 25.90 35.59
N ARG A 400 -18.20 24.90 36.31
CA ARG A 400 -17.46 23.69 36.67
C ARG A 400 -18.24 22.45 36.24
N ILE A 401 -17.52 21.42 35.82
CA ILE A 401 -18.03 20.04 35.81
C ILE A 401 -17.52 19.35 37.06
N GLU A 402 -18.44 18.75 37.80
CA GLU A 402 -18.14 18.13 39.08
C GLU A 402 -18.67 16.70 39.13
N GLY A 403 -17.92 15.80 39.76
CA GLY A 403 -18.26 14.40 39.99
C GLY A 403 -18.49 14.12 41.49
N SER A 404 -19.45 13.27 41.82
CA SER A 404 -19.68 12.79 43.19
C SER A 404 -20.22 11.36 43.21
N ASN A 405 -19.95 10.64 44.31
CA ASN A 405 -20.53 9.31 44.58
C ASN A 405 -21.53 9.32 45.75
N ASN A 406 -21.69 10.44 46.44
CA ASN A 406 -22.58 10.56 47.61
C ASN A 406 -23.47 11.81 47.59
N ASP A 407 -23.43 12.61 46.50
CA ASP A 407 -24.18 13.86 46.31
C ASP A 407 -23.83 14.99 47.32
N VAL A 408 -22.79 14.79 48.13
CA VAL A 408 -22.35 15.73 49.19
C VAL A 408 -20.94 16.23 48.91
N ASP A 409 -20.00 15.31 48.68
CA ASP A 409 -18.61 15.63 48.38
C ASP A 409 -18.42 15.64 46.86
N TRP A 410 -17.97 16.78 46.34
CA TRP A 410 -17.84 17.03 44.90
C TRP A 410 -16.39 17.25 44.52
N VAL A 411 -15.92 16.49 43.53
CA VAL A 411 -14.62 16.66 42.89
C VAL A 411 -14.80 17.52 41.64
N ILE A 412 -14.00 18.56 41.49
CA ILE A 412 -13.99 19.37 40.26
C ILE A 412 -13.23 18.58 39.19
N LEU A 413 -13.93 18.17 38.13
CA LEU A 413 -13.39 17.44 36.99
C LEU A 413 -12.90 18.40 35.90
N ASP A 414 -13.61 19.50 35.72
CA ASP A 414 -13.22 20.60 34.85
C ASP A 414 -13.68 21.96 35.39
N GLN A 415 -12.96 23.01 35.04
CA GLN A 415 -13.32 24.38 35.35
C GLN A 415 -12.98 25.31 34.19
N GLN A 416 -14.01 26.00 33.69
CA GLN A 416 -13.89 26.94 32.59
C GLN A 416 -14.19 28.36 33.06
N THR A 417 -13.46 29.33 32.51
CA THR A 417 -13.64 30.76 32.77
C THR A 417 -13.51 31.57 31.47
N GLU A 418 -14.18 32.73 31.42
CA GLU A 418 -14.16 33.68 30.31
C GLU A 418 -14.43 33.04 28.92
N GLN A 419 -15.29 32.02 28.90
CA GLN A 419 -15.72 31.34 27.67
C GLN A 419 -16.67 32.20 26.85
N PHE A 420 -16.68 31.96 25.54
CA PHE A 420 -17.45 32.74 24.58
C PHE A 420 -18.03 31.89 23.45
N PHE A 421 -19.33 32.04 23.22
CA PHE A 421 -20.05 31.46 22.08
C PHE A 421 -20.19 32.54 21.00
N GLY A 422 -19.39 32.45 19.94
CA GLY A 422 -19.31 33.40 18.84
C GLY A 422 -20.52 33.46 17.92
N SER A 423 -21.39 32.44 17.94
CA SER A 423 -22.68 32.45 17.25
C SER A 423 -23.80 31.90 18.15
N ARG A 424 -25.06 32.02 17.72
CA ARG A 424 -26.20 31.35 18.38
C ARG A 424 -26.28 29.91 17.92
N PHE A 425 -26.78 29.02 18.80
CA PHE A 425 -26.81 27.58 18.56
C PHE A 425 -25.42 26.95 18.34
N GLN A 426 -24.36 27.67 18.73
CA GLN A 426 -23.01 27.12 18.70
C GLN A 426 -22.84 26.08 19.80
N THR A 427 -22.42 24.88 19.41
CA THR A 427 -21.98 23.83 20.32
C THR A 427 -20.46 23.92 20.51
N MET A 428 -20.03 23.95 21.76
CA MET A 428 -18.63 23.88 22.17
C MET A 428 -18.39 22.58 22.92
N LYS A 429 -17.27 21.89 22.64
CA LYS A 429 -16.86 20.65 23.29
C LYS A 429 -15.64 20.91 24.18
N TYR A 430 -15.63 20.28 25.34
CA TYR A 430 -14.58 20.38 26.34
C TYR A 430 -14.20 18.98 26.82
N TYR A 431 -12.91 18.75 27.05
CA TYR A 431 -12.36 17.49 27.51
C TYR A 431 -11.80 17.64 28.92
N PHE A 432 -11.92 16.59 29.71
CA PHE A 432 -11.28 16.48 31.02
C PHE A 432 -10.64 15.10 31.22
N PRO A 433 -9.48 15.05 31.91
CA PRO A 433 -8.66 13.84 31.98
C PRO A 433 -9.18 12.81 32.99
N ASP A 434 -9.89 13.21 34.04
CA ASP A 434 -10.37 12.29 35.08
C ASP A 434 -11.47 11.38 34.54
N LYS A 435 -11.16 10.08 34.41
CA LYS A 435 -12.11 9.02 33.99
C LYS A 435 -12.69 8.23 35.16
N THR A 436 -12.47 8.66 36.41
CA THR A 436 -13.07 8.02 37.58
C THR A 436 -14.59 7.95 37.40
N PRO A 437 -15.21 6.76 37.56
CA PRO A 437 -16.65 6.65 37.48
C PRO A 437 -17.33 7.36 38.66
N TYR A 438 -18.30 8.21 38.35
CA TYR A 438 -19.13 8.89 39.35
C TYR A 438 -20.60 8.55 39.16
N LYS A 439 -21.33 8.43 40.27
CA LYS A 439 -22.79 8.29 40.24
C LYS A 439 -23.49 9.61 39.87
N TYR A 440 -22.92 10.74 40.29
CA TYR A 440 -23.46 12.07 40.06
C TYR A 440 -22.49 12.92 39.24
N TYR A 441 -23.02 13.57 38.21
CA TYR A 441 -22.32 14.61 37.47
C TYR A 441 -23.11 15.90 37.54
N ARG A 442 -22.42 17.02 37.79
CA ARG A 442 -23.05 18.32 37.94
C ARG A 442 -22.36 19.37 37.10
N LEU A 443 -23.12 20.02 36.22
CA LEU A 443 -22.74 21.27 35.57
C LEU A 443 -23.13 22.42 36.50
N TYR A 444 -22.14 23.13 37.03
CA TYR A 444 -22.35 24.25 37.94
C TYR A 444 -21.94 25.56 37.28
N ILE A 445 -22.92 26.34 36.82
CA ILE A 445 -22.70 27.65 36.20
C ILE A 445 -22.43 28.69 37.28
N THR A 446 -21.28 29.36 37.19
CA THR A 446 -20.82 30.33 38.20
C THR A 446 -20.87 31.77 37.71
N ALA A 447 -20.85 32.01 36.40
CA ALA A 447 -21.02 33.35 35.84
C ALA A 447 -21.59 33.34 34.42
N LEU A 448 -22.36 34.38 34.11
CA LEU A 448 -22.82 34.71 32.77
C LEU A 448 -21.91 35.78 32.15
N ARG A 449 -21.98 35.91 30.82
CA ARG A 449 -21.28 36.98 30.12
C ARG A 449 -21.64 38.35 30.70
N LYS A 450 -22.94 38.65 30.85
CA LYS A 450 -23.49 39.85 31.51
C LYS A 450 -24.91 39.63 32.04
N GLY A 451 -25.35 40.52 32.94
CA GLY A 451 -26.74 40.51 33.43
C GLY A 451 -27.07 39.32 34.34
N THR A 452 -28.36 39.09 34.55
CA THR A 452 -28.90 38.12 35.52
C THR A 452 -29.90 37.15 34.89
N THR A 453 -29.91 37.02 33.57
CA THR A 453 -30.77 36.05 32.88
C THR A 453 -29.89 34.99 32.25
N PHE A 454 -29.96 33.75 32.73
CA PHE A 454 -29.26 32.61 32.13
C PHE A 454 -30.08 32.04 30.98
N GLN A 455 -29.39 31.57 29.95
CA GLN A 455 -29.96 30.67 28.96
C GLN A 455 -28.93 29.65 28.48
N MET A 456 -29.39 28.47 28.08
CA MET A 456 -28.58 27.52 27.33
C MET A 456 -29.50 26.53 26.60
N ALA A 457 -29.08 26.09 25.41
CA ALA A 457 -29.86 25.17 24.60
C ALA A 457 -29.66 23.73 25.05
N GLU A 458 -28.41 23.26 25.13
CA GLU A 458 -28.12 21.85 25.41
C GLU A 458 -26.86 21.71 26.28
N TRP A 459 -26.83 20.66 27.09
CA TRP A 459 -25.66 20.13 27.78
C TRP A 459 -25.59 18.63 27.53
N ARG A 460 -24.46 18.14 27.01
CA ARG A 460 -24.18 16.71 26.87
C ARG A 460 -23.00 16.28 27.71
N LEU A 461 -23.11 15.13 28.34
CA LEU A 461 -22.00 14.44 28.98
C LEU A 461 -21.57 13.26 28.09
N LEU A 462 -20.28 13.18 27.78
CA LEU A 462 -19.71 12.22 26.85
C LEU A 462 -18.71 11.30 27.55
N LYS A 463 -18.95 10.00 27.46
CA LYS A 463 -17.94 8.99 27.75
C LYS A 463 -16.94 9.01 26.60
N THR A 464 -15.67 9.18 26.93
CA THR A 464 -14.57 9.05 25.96
C THR A 464 -13.95 7.66 26.10
N PRO A 465 -13.25 7.18 25.06
CA PRO A 465 -12.32 6.06 25.16
C PRO A 465 -11.35 6.16 26.33
#